data_AF-A0A7M3MT68-F1
#
_entry.id   AF-A0A7M3MT68-F1
#
_cell.length_a   1.000
_cell.length_b   1.000
_cell.length_c   1.000
_cell.angle_alpha   90.00
_cell.angle_beta   90.00
_cell.angle_gamma   90.00
#
_symmetry.space_group_name_H-M   'P 1'
#
loop_
_entity.id
_entity.type
_entity.pdbx_description
1 polymer ?
#
loop_
_entity_poly.entity_id
_entity_poly.type
_entity_poly.pdbx_seq_one_letter_code
_entity_poly.pdbx_strand_id
1 'polypeptide(L)'
;MTRAWQAGAGPGDGPMFIDVDSTICEVHGEHKQGAAYGYTRALGLHPVLATRADTGEVLHARMRKGSAGSGRGAQRFVRETIGRVRRAGATGTLIFRMDAGFWSRKVITACVDHGAEFSITVPGHKVI
;
A
#
# COMPACT_ATOMS: atom_id res chain seq x y z
N MET A 1 -3.63 -8.97 12.80
CA MET A 1 -2.65 -9.94 12.28
C MET A 1 -1.90 -10.71 13.39
N THR A 2 -1.07 -10.12 14.28
CA THR A 2 -0.14 -10.87 15.17
C THR A 2 -0.71 -12.10 15.88
N ARG A 3 -1.84 -11.96 16.60
CA ARG A 3 -2.48 -13.10 17.28
C ARG A 3 -2.93 -14.20 16.32
N ALA A 4 -3.51 -13.82 15.18
CA ALA A 4 -3.94 -14.79 14.17
C ALA A 4 -2.75 -15.51 13.55
N TRP A 5 -1.65 -14.81 13.29
CA TRP A 5 -0.44 -15.39 12.73
C TRP A 5 0.23 -16.37 13.70
N GLN A 6 0.28 -16.04 15.00
CA GLN A 6 0.72 -16.96 16.05
C GLN A 6 -0.18 -18.20 16.18
N ALA A 7 -1.45 -18.09 15.83
CA ALA A 7 -2.40 -19.20 15.79
C ALA A 7 -2.35 -20.01 14.48
N GLY A 8 -1.38 -19.77 13.60
CA GLY A 8 -1.17 -20.55 12.38
C GLY A 8 -1.69 -19.90 11.10
N ALA A 9 -2.29 -18.71 11.14
CA ALA A 9 -2.73 -17.98 9.94
C ALA A 9 -1.62 -17.15 9.26
N GLY A 10 -0.37 -17.28 9.74
CA GLY A 10 0.77 -16.53 9.24
C GLY A 10 1.16 -16.91 7.81
N PRO A 11 2.11 -16.18 7.19
CA PRO A 11 2.57 -16.46 5.83
C PRO A 11 3.49 -17.71 5.73
N GLY A 12 3.84 -18.33 6.85
CA GLY A 12 4.90 -19.34 6.89
C GLY A 12 6.27 -18.73 6.56
N ASP A 13 7.22 -19.59 6.13
CA ASP A 13 8.58 -19.18 5.79
C ASP A 13 8.79 -18.85 4.29
N GLY A 14 7.76 -19.08 3.48
CA GLY A 14 7.77 -18.78 2.05
C GLY A 14 7.66 -17.28 1.74
N PRO A 15 7.81 -16.89 0.45
CA PRO A 15 7.59 -15.52 0.03
C PRO A 15 6.17 -15.04 0.32
N MET A 16 6.04 -13.81 0.81
CA MET A 16 4.76 -13.16 1.07
C MET A 16 4.57 -11.99 0.10
N PHE A 17 3.53 -12.08 -0.72
CA PHE A 17 3.14 -11.04 -1.67
C PHE A 17 2.21 -10.03 -1.01
N ILE A 18 2.54 -8.75 -1.15
CA ILE A 18 1.81 -7.62 -0.59
C ILE A 18 1.39 -6.69 -1.72
N ASP A 19 0.09 -6.54 -1.92
CA ASP A 19 -0.47 -5.61 -2.88
C ASP A 19 -0.67 -4.26 -2.22
N VAL A 20 -0.19 -3.20 -2.86
CA VAL A 20 -0.42 -1.82 -2.42
C VAL A 20 -1.18 -1.07 -3.47
N ASP A 21 -2.34 -0.55 -3.08
CA ASP A 21 -3.19 0.24 -3.94
C ASP A 21 -3.90 1.33 -3.14
N SER A 22 -4.41 2.34 -3.84
CA SER A 22 -5.23 3.39 -3.28
C SER A 22 -6.59 3.42 -3.94
N THR A 23 -7.63 3.67 -3.15
CA THR A 23 -9.02 3.68 -3.63
C THR A 23 -9.74 4.94 -3.17
N ILE A 24 -10.74 5.37 -3.93
CA ILE A 24 -11.60 6.50 -3.54
C ILE A 24 -12.76 5.98 -2.71
N CYS A 25 -12.93 6.55 -1.52
CA CYS A 25 -14.11 6.38 -0.70
C CYS A 25 -14.94 7.66 -0.77
N GLU A 26 -16.02 7.64 -1.54
CA GLU A 26 -16.90 8.79 -1.68
C GLU A 26 -17.58 9.17 -0.36
N VAL A 27 -17.79 10.46 -0.18
CA VAL A 27 -18.48 11.01 0.99
C VAL A 27 -19.44 12.10 0.56
N HIS A 28 -20.57 12.21 1.27
CA HIS A 28 -21.62 13.19 0.96
C HIS A 28 -21.59 14.45 1.84
N GLY A 29 -20.63 14.58 2.75
CA GLY A 29 -20.50 15.75 3.62
C GLY A 29 -19.20 16.49 3.35
N GLU A 30 -19.27 17.73 2.88
CA GLU A 30 -18.10 18.55 2.54
C GLU A 30 -17.26 18.96 3.75
N HIS A 31 -17.88 19.06 4.92
CA HIS A 31 -17.20 19.38 6.18
C HIS A 31 -16.54 18.15 6.82
N LYS A 32 -16.66 16.94 6.24
CA LYS A 32 -15.94 15.76 6.75
C LYS A 32 -14.45 15.99 6.62
N GLN A 33 -13.71 15.76 7.71
CA GLN A 33 -12.27 15.96 7.74
C GLN A 33 -11.58 15.15 6.62
N GLY A 34 -10.83 15.84 5.76
CA GLY A 34 -10.11 15.22 4.64
C GLY A 34 -10.95 15.00 3.38
N ALA A 35 -12.25 15.27 3.40
CA ALA A 35 -13.07 15.28 2.20
C ALA A 35 -12.53 16.32 1.20
N ALA A 36 -12.23 15.88 -0.01
CA ALA A 36 -11.81 16.77 -1.09
C ALA A 36 -11.99 16.10 -2.44
N TYR A 37 -12.12 16.93 -3.47
CA TYR A 37 -12.08 16.47 -4.85
C TYR A 37 -10.65 16.11 -5.26
N GLY A 38 -10.50 14.93 -5.85
CA GLY A 38 -9.26 14.43 -6.45
C GLY A 38 -9.38 14.28 -7.97
N TYR A 39 -8.48 13.50 -8.58
CA TYR A 39 -8.46 13.28 -10.03
C TYR A 39 -9.71 12.55 -10.55
N THR A 40 -10.39 11.78 -9.69
CA THR A 40 -11.66 11.10 -10.00
C THR A 40 -12.86 12.05 -10.03
N ARG A 41 -12.68 13.31 -9.60
CA ARG A 41 -13.74 14.33 -9.50
C ARG A 41 -14.91 13.96 -8.58
N ALA A 42 -14.77 12.91 -7.78
CA ALA A 42 -15.68 12.59 -6.68
C ALA A 42 -15.24 13.28 -5.39
N LEU A 43 -16.20 13.76 -4.59
CA LEU A 43 -15.94 14.23 -3.24
C LEU A 43 -15.67 13.01 -2.36
N GLY A 44 -14.46 12.87 -1.84
CA GLY A 44 -14.11 11.64 -1.13
C GLY A 44 -12.87 11.73 -0.25
N LEU A 45 -12.52 10.58 0.29
CA LEU A 45 -11.22 10.26 0.86
C LEU A 45 -10.46 9.37 -0.11
N HIS A 46 -9.13 9.38 -0.03
CA HIS A 46 -8.29 8.57 -0.91
C HIS A 46 -7.35 7.67 -0.10
N PRO A 47 -7.88 6.71 0.68
CA PRO A 47 -7.04 5.79 1.44
C PRO A 47 -6.04 5.03 0.57
N VAL A 48 -4.94 4.63 1.20
CA VAL A 48 -3.99 3.66 0.66
C VAL A 48 -4.02 2.41 1.55
N LEU A 49 -4.02 1.25 0.92
CA LEU A 49 -4.14 -0.06 1.54
C LEU A 49 -2.94 -0.93 1.17
N ALA A 50 -2.54 -1.81 2.09
CA ALA A 50 -1.67 -2.94 1.82
C ALA A 50 -2.42 -4.21 2.20
N THR A 51 -2.53 -5.16 1.27
CA THR A 51 -3.20 -6.44 1.48
C THR A 51 -2.25 -7.60 1.21
N ARG A 52 -2.44 -8.71 1.92
CA ARG A 52 -1.76 -9.97 1.63
C ARG A 52 -2.46 -10.64 0.45
N ALA A 53 -1.72 -10.91 -0.62
CA ALA A 53 -2.32 -11.26 -1.92
C ALA A 53 -3.11 -12.59 -1.92
N ASP A 54 -2.67 -13.60 -1.16
CA ASP A 54 -3.26 -14.94 -1.14
C ASP A 54 -4.56 -15.05 -0.31
N THR A 55 -4.75 -14.14 0.65
CA THR A 55 -5.82 -14.21 1.65
C THR A 55 -6.73 -12.98 1.63
N GLY A 56 -6.27 -11.87 1.04
CA GLY A 56 -6.95 -10.58 1.09
C GLY A 56 -6.86 -9.89 2.46
N GLU A 57 -6.07 -10.40 3.42
CA GLU A 57 -5.91 -9.78 4.74
C GLU A 57 -5.39 -8.35 4.60
N VAL A 58 -6.08 -7.37 5.20
CA VAL A 58 -5.60 -5.99 5.27
C VAL A 58 -4.47 -5.87 6.30
N LEU A 59 -3.26 -5.59 5.83
CA LEU A 59 -2.05 -5.47 6.63
C LEU A 59 -1.83 -4.04 7.12
N HIS A 60 -2.20 -3.06 6.32
CA HIS A 60 -2.05 -1.64 6.63
C HIS A 60 -3.11 -0.85 5.87
N ALA A 61 -3.84 0.03 6.56
CA ALA A 61 -4.62 1.08 5.94
C ALA A 61 -4.19 2.46 6.45
N ARG A 62 -4.17 3.46 5.56
CA ARG A 62 -3.98 4.86 5.94
C ARG A 62 -4.99 5.73 5.21
N MET A 63 -5.83 6.41 5.98
CA MET A 63 -6.74 7.42 5.45
C MET A 63 -5.94 8.64 4.98
N ARG A 64 -6.30 9.18 3.82
CA ARG A 64 -5.70 10.39 3.25
C ARG A 64 -6.80 11.31 2.70
N LYS A 65 -6.46 12.59 2.58
CA LYS A 65 -7.33 13.58 1.93
C LYS A 65 -7.69 13.13 0.51
N GLY A 66 -8.93 13.35 0.08
CA GLY A 66 -9.40 12.95 -1.27
C GLY A 66 -8.56 13.49 -2.42
N SER A 67 -7.94 14.65 -2.22
CA SER A 67 -7.04 15.29 -3.20
C SER A 67 -5.60 14.74 -3.18
N ALA A 68 -5.29 13.69 -2.43
CA ALA A 68 -3.98 13.06 -2.45
C ALA A 68 -3.75 12.31 -3.78
N GLY A 69 -2.58 12.43 -4.40
CA GLY A 69 -2.20 11.52 -5.50
C GLY A 69 -1.87 10.12 -4.97
N SER A 70 -1.99 9.08 -5.81
CA SER A 70 -1.82 7.68 -5.41
C SER A 70 -0.49 7.41 -4.69
N GLY A 71 0.65 7.84 -5.25
CA GLY A 71 1.97 7.71 -4.61
C GLY A 71 2.24 8.61 -3.39
N ARG A 72 1.32 9.52 -3.00
CA ARG A 72 1.55 10.45 -1.88
C ARG A 72 1.72 9.70 -0.57
N GLY A 73 2.93 9.75 -0.01
CA GLY A 73 3.28 9.11 1.26
C GLY A 73 3.61 7.62 1.15
N ALA A 74 3.69 7.07 -0.07
CA ALA A 74 3.91 5.65 -0.32
C ALA A 74 5.23 5.12 0.29
N GLN A 75 6.34 5.87 0.19
CA GLN A 75 7.62 5.49 0.81
C GLN A 75 7.47 5.16 2.30
N ARG A 76 6.83 6.05 3.06
CA ARG A 76 6.62 5.85 4.50
C ARG A 76 5.62 4.73 4.76
N PHE A 77 4.58 4.62 3.93
CA PHE A 77 3.58 3.56 4.03
C PHE A 77 4.21 2.17 3.86
N VAL A 78 5.06 1.97 2.85
CA VAL A 78 5.81 0.71 2.62
C VAL A 78 6.67 0.35 3.83
N ARG A 79 7.51 1.28 4.30
CA ARG A 79 8.38 1.02 5.47
C ARG A 79 7.60 0.61 6.71
N GLU A 80 6.48 1.28 6.97
CA GLU A 80 5.62 0.95 8.09
C GLU A 80 4.91 -0.40 7.91
N THR A 81 4.48 -0.73 6.69
CA THR A 81 3.91 -2.05 6.35
C THR A 81 4.93 -3.15 6.59
N ILE A 82 6.17 -3.00 6.12
CA ILE A 82 7.28 -3.93 6.39
C ILE A 82 7.47 -4.12 7.89
N GLY A 83 7.61 -3.02 8.64
CA GLY A 83 7.77 -3.10 10.09
C GLY A 83 6.61 -3.79 10.79
N ARG A 84 5.37 -3.60 10.31
CA ARG A 84 4.18 -4.28 10.84
C ARG A 84 4.21 -5.78 10.61
N VAL A 85 4.43 -6.23 9.38
CA VAL A 85 4.41 -7.66 9.05
C VAL A 85 5.59 -8.40 9.68
N ARG A 86 6.77 -7.76 9.76
CA ARG A 86 7.93 -8.34 10.47
C ARG A 86 7.65 -8.51 11.95
N ARG A 87 7.08 -7.49 12.62
CA ARG A 87 6.67 -7.61 14.04
C ARG A 87 5.55 -8.63 14.26
N ALA A 88 4.74 -8.91 13.25
CA ALA A 88 3.70 -9.93 13.32
C ALA A 88 4.23 -11.36 13.14
N GLY A 89 5.45 -11.53 12.65
CA GLY A 89 6.11 -12.83 12.50
C GLY A 89 6.41 -13.25 11.06
N ALA A 90 6.28 -12.38 10.06
CA ALA A 90 6.72 -12.72 8.70
C ALA A 90 8.24 -12.87 8.64
N THR A 91 8.72 -14.05 8.27
CA THR A 91 10.15 -14.41 8.16
C THR A 91 10.61 -14.44 6.71
N GLY A 92 9.78 -14.92 5.78
CA GLY A 92 10.10 -15.03 4.35
C GLY A 92 10.33 -13.69 3.64
N THR A 93 10.69 -13.77 2.35
CA THR A 93 10.88 -12.60 1.49
C THR A 93 9.56 -11.85 1.32
N LEU A 94 9.58 -10.53 1.50
CA LEU A 94 8.42 -9.66 1.24
C LEU A 94 8.51 -9.16 -0.19
N ILE A 95 7.44 -9.31 -0.96
CA ILE A 95 7.37 -8.89 -2.36
C ILE A 95 6.22 -7.91 -2.52
N PHE A 96 6.52 -6.65 -2.82
CA PHE A 96 5.52 -5.61 -3.02
C PHE A 96 5.08 -5.53 -4.48
N ARG A 97 3.78 -5.61 -4.74
CA ARG A 97 3.20 -5.36 -6.08
C ARG A 97 2.42 -4.06 -6.06
N MET A 98 2.69 -3.19 -7.02
CA MET A 98 2.04 -1.88 -7.12
C MET A 98 1.83 -1.47 -8.58
N ASP A 99 0.84 -0.64 -8.84
CA ASP A 99 0.62 -0.09 -10.17
C ASP A 99 1.54 1.13 -10.46
N ALA A 100 1.37 1.70 -11.65
CA ALA A 100 2.16 2.85 -12.11
C ALA A 100 1.95 4.13 -11.26
N GLY A 101 0.85 4.24 -10.51
CA GLY A 101 0.59 5.34 -9.59
C GLY A 101 1.55 5.39 -8.39
N PHE A 102 2.28 4.29 -8.15
CA PHE A 102 3.30 4.17 -7.09
C PHE A 102 4.73 4.17 -7.63
N TRP A 103 4.93 4.29 -8.95
CA TRP A 103 6.25 4.38 -9.57
C TRP A 103 7.03 5.60 -9.06
N SER A 104 8.02 5.35 -8.21
CA SER A 104 8.95 6.39 -7.77
C SER A 104 10.23 5.78 -7.20
N ARG A 105 11.36 6.48 -7.39
CA ARG A 105 12.64 6.09 -6.78
C ARG A 105 12.53 5.93 -5.27
N LYS A 106 11.73 6.77 -4.59
CA LYS A 106 11.54 6.73 -3.14
C LYS A 106 10.86 5.44 -2.67
N VAL A 107 9.87 4.95 -3.41
CA VAL A 107 9.18 3.68 -3.12
C VAL A 107 10.14 2.50 -3.36
N ILE A 108 10.84 2.50 -4.49
CA ILE A 108 11.84 1.48 -4.81
C ILE A 108 12.91 1.41 -3.71
N THR A 109 13.48 2.55 -3.32
CA THR A 109 14.45 2.63 -2.21
C THR A 109 13.85 2.13 -0.89
N ALA A 110 12.57 2.39 -0.59
CA ALA A 110 11.94 1.84 0.61
C ALA A 110 11.86 0.31 0.61
N CYS A 111 11.66 -0.33 -0.54
CA CYS A 111 11.71 -1.79 -0.61
C CYS A 111 13.15 -2.29 -0.43
N VAL A 112 14.09 -1.74 -1.21
CA VAL A 112 15.50 -2.16 -1.23
C VAL A 112 16.17 -2.01 0.13
N ASP A 113 15.99 -0.87 0.81
CA ASP A 113 16.57 -0.59 2.14
C ASP A 113 16.16 -1.61 3.22
N HIS A 114 15.08 -2.34 2.98
CA HIS A 114 14.52 -3.32 3.91
C HIS A 114 14.60 -4.77 3.38
N GLY A 115 15.37 -5.01 2.31
CA GLY A 115 15.52 -6.34 1.71
C GLY A 115 14.22 -6.91 1.14
N ALA A 116 13.27 -6.04 0.78
CA ALA A 116 12.05 -6.43 0.11
C ALA A 116 12.21 -6.31 -1.41
N GLU A 117 11.61 -7.25 -2.12
CA GLU A 117 11.52 -7.21 -3.58
C GLU A 117 10.26 -6.44 -4.02
N PHE A 118 10.20 -6.07 -5.30
CA PHE A 118 9.07 -5.32 -5.83
C PHE A 118 8.80 -5.63 -7.31
N SER A 119 7.53 -5.49 -7.69
CA SER A 119 7.06 -5.42 -9.07
C SER A 119 6.18 -4.18 -9.20
N ILE A 120 6.62 -3.21 -9.99
CA ILE A 120 5.92 -1.94 -10.18
C ILE A 120 5.84 -1.62 -11.67
N THR A 121 4.64 -1.37 -12.17
CA THR A 121 4.43 -0.95 -13.55
C THR A 121 5.12 0.40 -13.80
N VAL A 122 5.90 0.50 -14.88
CA VAL A 122 6.49 1.77 -15.31
C VAL A 122 5.46 2.54 -16.15
N PRO A 123 5.19 3.83 -15.88
CA PRO A 123 4.34 4.63 -16.75
C PRO A 123 4.92 4.68 -18.17
N GLY A 124 4.10 4.44 -19.18
CA GLY A 124 4.51 4.60 -20.57
C GLY A 124 4.78 6.07 -20.89
N HIS A 125 5.96 6.36 -21.46
CA HIS A 125 6.20 7.65 -22.10
C HIS A 125 5.67 7.59 -23.53
N LYS A 126 4.89 8.60 -23.95
CA LYS A 126 4.63 8.81 -25.38
C LYS A 126 5.96 9.19 -26.03
N VAL A 127 6.45 8.36 -26.94
CA VAL A 127 7.46 8.80 -27.92
C VAL A 127 6.75 9.84 -28.78
N ILE A 128 7.20 11.09 -28.71
CA ILE A 128 6.72 12.19 -29.57
C ILE A 128 7.41 12.04 -30.93
#